data_AF-A0A815VWZ1-F1
#
_entry.id   AF-A0A815VWZ1-F1
#
_cell.length_a   1.000
_cell.length_b   1.000
_cell.length_c   1.000
_cell.angle_alpha   90.00
_cell.angle_beta   90.00
_cell.angle_gamma   90.00
#
_symmetry.space_group_name_H-M   'P 1'
#
loop_
_entity.id
_entity.type
_entity.pdbx_description
1 polymer ?
#
loop_
_entity_poly.entity_id
_entity_poly.type
_entity_poly.pdbx_seq_one_letter_code
_entity_poly.pdbx_strand_id
1 'polypeptide(L)' 'IDEIKALKELKEDRSIIILRADKGNAVVIMNKLDYMNKVEELLEDQNKFCPVKKDESANDENLINRRFAQLKKD' A
#
# COMPACT_ATOMS: atom_id res chain seq x y z
N ILE A 1 -17.80 -9.62 -23.44
CA ILE A 1 -17.40 -10.97 -22.94
C ILE A 1 -15.88 -11.07 -22.94
N ASP A 2 -15.23 -10.59 -24.00
CA ASP A 2 -13.78 -10.59 -24.14
C ASP A 2 -13.07 -9.67 -23.13
N GLU A 3 -13.64 -8.50 -22.77
CA GLU A 3 -13.00 -7.64 -21.77
C GLU A 3 -12.95 -8.31 -20.40
N ILE A 4 -14.02 -9.00 -20.00
CA ILE A 4 -14.06 -9.74 -18.72
C ILE A 4 -13.04 -10.88 -18.73
N LYS A 5 -12.87 -11.55 -19.88
CA LYS A 5 -11.86 -12.59 -20.04
C LYS A 5 -10.45 -12.02 -19.93
N ALA A 6 -10.17 -10.92 -20.62
CA ALA A 6 -8.89 -10.21 -20.54
C ALA A 6 -8.58 -9.74 -19.11
N LEU A 7 -9.59 -9.24 -18.37
CA LEU A 7 -9.42 -8.87 -16.96
C LEU A 7 -9.12 -10.06 -16.06
N LYS A 8 -9.71 -11.24 -16.33
CA LYS A 8 -9.39 -12.47 -15.61
C LYS A 8 -7.95 -12.91 -15.91
N GLU A 9 -7.56 -12.91 -17.18
CA GLU A 9 -6.19 -13.25 -17.59
C GLU A 9 -5.16 -12.30 -16.95
N LEU A 10 -5.44 -10.99 -16.97
CA LEU A 10 -4.60 -9.99 -16.32
C LEU A 10 -4.50 -10.19 -14.81
N LYS A 11 -5.58 -10.59 -14.14
CA LYS A 11 -5.58 -10.88 -12.70
C LYS A 11 -4.78 -12.15 -12.36
N GLU A 12 -4.79 -13.14 -13.23
CA GLU A 12 -4.07 -14.41 -13.01
C GLU A 12 -2.57 -14.30 -13.33
N ASP A 13 -2.13 -13.27 -14.07
CA ASP A 13 -0.73 -13.03 -14.34
C ASP A 13 0.03 -12.62 -13.06
N ARG A 14 0.88 -13.54 -12.57
CA ARG A 14 1.67 -13.36 -11.35
C ARG A 14 2.97 -12.59 -11.57
N SER A 15 3.32 -12.29 -12.82
CA SER A 15 4.52 -11.53 -13.18
C SER A 15 4.33 -10.02 -13.03
N ILE A 16 3.09 -9.55 -12.81
CA ILE A 16 2.74 -8.15 -12.63
C ILE A 16 2.22 -7.85 -11.23
N ILE A 17 2.34 -6.59 -10.83
CA ILE A 17 1.76 -5.98 -9.63
C ILE A 17 0.75 -4.92 -10.10
N ILE A 18 -0.45 -4.95 -9.52
CA ILE A 18 -1.52 -4.00 -9.80
C ILE A 18 -1.87 -3.27 -8.50
N LEU A 19 -1.71 -1.94 -8.48
CA LEU A 19 -1.95 -1.09 -7.31
C LEU A 19 -2.79 0.12 -7.69
N ARG A 20 -3.46 0.70 -6.70
CA ARG A 20 -4.10 2.01 -6.89
C ARG A 20 -3.02 3.08 -6.96
N ALA A 21 -3.14 4.00 -7.90
CA ALA A 21 -2.29 5.17 -7.93
C ALA A 21 -2.58 6.07 -6.72
N ASP A 22 -1.56 6.78 -6.24
CA ASP A 22 -1.69 7.78 -5.17
C ASP A 22 -2.65 8.91 -5.57
N LYS A 23 -2.64 9.31 -6.85
CA LYS A 23 -3.42 10.43 -7.38
C LYS A 23 -4.26 10.05 -8.60
N GLY A 24 -5.34 10.81 -8.83
CA GLY A 24 -6.10 10.76 -10.10
C GLY A 24 -7.03 9.56 -10.27
N ASN A 25 -7.32 8.79 -9.22
CA ASN A 25 -8.16 7.58 -9.29
C ASN A 25 -7.72 6.60 -10.39
N ALA A 26 -6.42 6.52 -10.64
CA ALA A 26 -5.81 5.66 -11.65
C ALA A 26 -5.33 4.33 -11.05
N VAL A 27 -4.92 3.43 -11.94
CA VAL A 27 -4.34 2.12 -11.60
C VAL A 27 -2.92 2.07 -12.16
N VAL A 28 -1.99 1.54 -11.36
CA VAL A 28 -0.60 1.32 -11.76
C VAL A 28 -0.41 -0.18 -11.98
N ILE A 29 0.19 -0.53 -13.12
CA ILE A 29 0.58 -1.90 -13.46
C ILE A 29 2.08 -1.89 -13.72
N MET A 30 2.82 -2.77 -13.04
CA MET A 30 4.27 -2.88 -13.16
C MET A 30 4.72 -4.33 -13.17
N ASN A 31 5.90 -4.60 -13.71
CA ASN A 31 6.56 -5.88 -13.52
C ASN A 31 6.87 -6.10 -12.03
N LYS A 32 6.53 -7.28 -11.52
CA LYS A 32 6.65 -7.62 -10.12
C LYS A 32 8.10 -7.72 -9.66
N LEU A 33 8.97 -8.31 -10.48
CA LEU A 33 10.38 -8.46 -10.14
C LEU A 33 11.06 -7.09 -10.01
N ASP A 34 10.84 -6.21 -10.98
CA ASP A 34 11.40 -4.86 -10.96
C ASP A 34 10.90 -4.05 -9.77
N TYR A 35 9.60 -4.17 -9.46
CA TYR A 35 9.01 -3.54 -8.27
C TYR A 35 9.68 -4.02 -6.98
N MET A 36 9.83 -5.34 -6.81
CA MET A 36 10.46 -5.91 -5.62
C MET A 36 11.92 -5.48 -5.48
N ASN A 37 12.70 -5.57 -6.57
CA ASN A 37 14.09 -5.12 -6.59
C ASN A 37 14.19 -3.64 -6.19
N LYS A 38 13.28 -2.79 -6.68
CA LYS A 38 13.30 -1.37 -6.34
C LYS A 38 12.94 -1.11 -4.88
N VAL A 39 11.97 -1.86 -4.35
CA VAL A 39 11.60 -1.77 -2.93
C VAL A 39 12.77 -2.17 -2.04
N GLU A 40 13.45 -3.27 -2.36
CA GLU A 40 14.65 -3.72 -1.64
C GLU A 40 15.76 -2.66 -1.69
N GLU A 41 16.10 -2.16 -2.89
CA GLU A 41 17.09 -1.09 -3.08
C GLU A 41 16.76 0.16 -2.23
N LEU A 42 15.48 0.55 -2.17
CA LEU A 42 15.05 1.70 -1.38
C LEU A 42 15.15 1.44 0.13
N LEU A 43 14.74 0.26 0.60
CA LEU A 43 14.74 -0.08 2.03
C LEU A 43 16.15 -0.34 2.58
N GLU A 44 17.07 -0.79 1.73
CA GLU A 44 18.48 -0.97 2.08
C GLU A 44 19.24 0.36 2.25
N ASP A 45 18.72 1.47 1.72
CA ASP A 45 19.29 2.80 1.92
C ASP A 45 19.07 3.30 3.36
N GLN A 46 20.03 2.98 4.22
CA GLN A 46 20.05 3.34 5.63
C GLN A 46 20.11 4.86 5.89
N ASN A 47 20.41 5.68 4.87
CA ASN A 47 20.35 7.13 5.00
C ASN A 47 18.91 7.66 4.91
N LYS A 48 17.99 6.89 4.30
CA LYS A 48 16.59 7.29 4.10
C LYS A 48 15.62 6.53 4.98
N PHE A 49 15.88 5.23 5.20
CA PHE A 49 14.98 4.35 5.94
C PHE A 49 15.71 3.65 7.09
N CYS A 50 15.01 3.45 8.20
CA CYS A 50 15.52 2.69 9.33
C CYS A 50 14.43 1.77 9.90
N PRO A 51 14.79 0.62 10.50
CA PRO A 51 13.83 -0.27 11.13
C PRO A 51 13.14 0.39 12.33
N VAL A 52 11.81 0.39 12.33
CA VAL A 52 11.00 0.90 13.43
C VAL A 52 10.93 -0.15 14.55
N LYS A 53 11.35 0.21 15.78
CA LYS A 53 11.36 -0.71 16.93
C LYS A 53 9.99 -0.85 17.61
N LYS A 54 9.19 0.21 17.54
CA LYS A 54 7.86 0.30 18.13
C LYS A 54 7.07 1.28 17.27
N ASP A 55 5.83 0.93 16.96
CA ASP A 55 4.93 1.87 16.31
C ASP A 55 4.71 3.09 17.22
N GLU A 56 5.21 4.24 16.77
CA GLU A 56 5.12 5.50 17.49
C GLU A 56 3.71 6.11 17.39
N SER A 57 2.97 5.77 16.34
CA SER A 57 1.64 6.31 16.05
C SER A 57 0.52 5.64 16.84
N ALA A 58 0.76 4.44 17.36
CA ALA A 58 -0.26 3.65 18.07
C ALA A 58 -0.88 4.39 19.26
N ASN A 59 -0.10 5.21 19.98
CA ASN A 59 -0.64 5.99 21.10
C ASN A 59 -1.57 7.10 20.62
N ASP A 60 -1.18 7.80 19.55
CA ASP A 60 -1.95 8.89 18.96
C ASP A 60 -3.23 8.35 18.32
N GLU A 61 -3.16 7.22 17.62
CA GLU A 61 -4.33 6.55 17.04
C GLU A 61 -5.34 6.16 18.12
N ASN A 62 -4.87 5.56 19.22
CA ASN A 62 -5.73 5.20 20.34
C ASN A 62 -6.39 6.43 21.00
N LEU A 63 -5.66 7.54 21.11
CA LEU A 63 -6.19 8.79 21.64
C LEU A 63 -7.29 9.36 20.73
N ILE A 64 -7.01 9.43 19.42
CA ILE A 64 -7.93 9.92 18.39
C ILE A 64 -9.22 9.07 18.40
N ASN A 65 -9.09 7.75 18.40
CA ASN A 65 -10.23 6.83 18.42
C ASN A 65 -11.10 6.99 19.67
N ARG A 66 -10.49 7.18 20.85
CA ARG A 66 -11.25 7.47 22.08
C ARG A 66 -12.01 8.79 21.98
N ARG A 67 -11.40 9.84 21.44
CA ARG A 67 -12.06 11.14 21.25
C ARG A 67 -13.24 11.04 20.30
N PHE A 68 -13.07 10.35 19.17
CA PHE A 68 -14.19 10.09 18.26
C PHE A 68 -15.33 9.30 18.90
N ALA A 69 -15.02 8.32 19.75
CA ALA A 69 -16.05 7.55 20.46
C ALA A 69 -16.83 8.40 21.48
N GLN A 70 -16.20 9.41 22.09
CA GLN A 70 -16.87 10.36 22.98
C GLN A 70 -17.82 11.28 22.19
N LEU A 71 -17.37 11.79 21.05
CA LEU A 71 -18.17 12.69 20.20
C LEU A 71 -19.37 12.01 19.54
N LYS A 72 -19.35 10.68 19.38
CA LYS A 72 -20.48 9.90 18.83
C LYS A 72 -21.59 9.60 19.84
N LYS A 73 -21.38 9.91 21.13
CA LYS A 73 -22.37 9.64 22.19
C LYS A 73 -23.34 10.82 22.44
N ASP A 74 -23.04 11.98 21.87
CA ASP A 74 -23.89 13.17 21.85
C ASP A 74 -24.75 13.20 20.57
#